data_AF-A0A9D6V7E1-F1
#
_entry.id   AF-A0A9D6V7E1-F1
#
_cell.length_a   1.000
_cell.length_b   1.000
_cell.length_c   1.000
_cell.angle_alpha   90.00
_cell.angle_beta   90.00
_cell.angle_gamma   90.00
#
_symmetry.space_group_name_H-M   'P 1'
#
loop_
_entity.id
_entity.type
_entity.pdbx_description
1 polymer ?
#
loop_
_entity_poly.entity_id
_entity_poly.type
_entity_poly.pdbx_seq_one_letter_code
_entity_poly.pdbx_strand_id
1 'polypeptide(L)' 'NDGMIHVSELKEGFVKKVEDVVKIGDKVRAKVIRVEDGRIGLSIKALGK' A
#
# COMPACT_ATOMS: atom_id res chain seq x y z
N ASN A 1 -15.56 4.14 -2.37
CA ASN A 1 -14.46 4.64 -1.50
C ASN A 1 -13.33 3.66 -1.59
N ASP A 2 -12.56 3.79 -2.65
CA ASP A 2 -11.58 2.80 -3.05
C ASP A 2 -10.20 3.27 -2.58
N GLY A 3 -9.51 2.37 -1.87
CA GLY A 3 -8.17 2.59 -1.39
C GLY A 3 -7.17 1.99 -2.37
N MET A 4 -6.12 2.74 -2.72
CA MET A 4 -5.05 2.28 -3.60
C MET A 4 -3.71 2.37 -2.90
N ILE A 5 -2.95 1.28 -2.92
CA ILE A 5 -1.55 1.25 -2.51
C ILE A 5 -0.71 1.21 -3.76
N HIS A 6 0.18 2.18 -3.93
CA HIS A 6 1.13 2.16 -5.05
C HIS A 6 2.20 1.08 -4.79
N VAL A 7 2.71 0.42 -5.84
CA VAL A 7 3.73 -0.64 -5.68
C VAL A 7 4.98 -0.16 -4.93
N SER A 8 5.37 1.10 -5.15
CA SER A 8 6.48 1.78 -4.45
C SER A 8 6.22 2.07 -2.97
N GLU A 9 4.99 1.87 -2.50
CA GLU A 9 4.55 2.08 -1.13
C GLU A 9 4.37 0.75 -0.37
N LEU A 10 4.57 -0.40 -1.02
CA LEU A 10 4.43 -1.73 -0.40
C LEU A 10 5.60 -2.08 0.53
N LYS A 11 6.84 -1.73 0.15
CA LYS A 11 8.06 -2.06 0.91
C LYS A 11 9.19 -1.10 0.55
N GLU A 12 10.12 -0.86 1.47
CA GLU A 12 11.42 -0.24 1.15
C GLU A 12 12.30 -1.22 0.36
N GLY A 13 12.68 -0.82 -0.85
CA GLY A 13 13.51 -1.61 -1.76
C GLY A 13 12.81 -1.97 -3.08
N PHE A 14 13.44 -2.81 -3.88
CA PHE A 14 12.91 -3.21 -5.18
C PHE A 14 11.85 -4.31 -5.03
N VAL A 15 10.60 -3.98 -5.34
CA VAL A 15 9.50 -4.95 -5.43
C VAL A 15 9.43 -5.46 -6.87
N LYS A 16 9.88 -6.69 -7.09
CA LYS A 16 9.88 -7.32 -8.43
C LYS A 16 8.47 -7.69 -8.89
N LYS A 17 7.63 -8.19 -7.98
CA LYS A 17 6.23 -8.51 -8.21
C LYS A 17 5.42 -8.20 -6.96
N VAL A 18 4.21 -7.70 -7.17
CA VAL A 18 3.27 -7.35 -6.11
C VAL A 18 2.79 -8.61 -5.37
N GLU A 19 2.60 -9.69 -6.11
CA GLU A 19 2.09 -11.00 -5.65
C GLU A 19 3.03 -11.71 -4.66
N ASP A 20 4.33 -11.39 -4.69
CA ASP A 20 5.32 -11.87 -3.72
C ASP A 20 5.16 -11.19 -2.36
N VAL A 21 4.54 -10.01 -2.32
CA VAL A 21 4.40 -9.18 -1.12
C VAL A 21 3.00 -9.25 -0.54
N VAL A 22 1.97 -9.31 -1.39
CA VAL A 22 0.57 -9.35 -0.99
C VAL A 22 -0.20 -10.40 -1.77
N LYS A 23 -1.12 -11.08 -1.09
CA LYS A 23 -2.02 -12.06 -1.70
C LYS A 23 -3.46 -11.64 -1.51
N ILE A 24 -4.33 -12.07 -2.42
CA ILE A 24 -5.76 -11.85 -2.31
C ILE A 24 -6.26 -12.55 -1.04
N GLY A 25 -6.93 -11.80 -0.17
CA GLY A 25 -7.40 -12.28 1.15
C GLY A 25 -6.45 -11.99 2.31
N ASP A 26 -5.24 -11.49 2.04
CA ASP A 26 -4.31 -11.10 3.09
C ASP A 26 -4.75 -9.81 3.79
N LYS A 27 -4.62 -9.76 5.11
CA LYS A 27 -4.96 -8.60 5.92
C LYS A 27 -3.69 -7.80 6.19
N VAL A 28 -3.41 -6.83 5.32
CA VAL A 28 -2.30 -5.91 5.49
C VAL A 28 -2.71 -4.69 6.32
N ARG A 29 -1.78 -4.19 7.13
CA ARG A 29 -1.90 -2.86 7.73
C ARG A 29 -1.29 -1.86 6.76
N ALA A 30 -1.92 -0.70 6.59
CA ALA A 30 -1.36 0.43 5.83
C ALA A 30 -1.70 1.75 6.51
N LYS A 31 -0.90 2.78 6.26
CA LYS A 31 -1.10 4.16 6.71
C LYS A 31 -1.70 4.99 5.58
N VAL A 32 -2.65 5.85 5.89
CA VAL A 32 -3.20 6.81 4.92
C VAL A 32 -2.16 7.91 4.70
N ILE A 33 -1.76 8.11 3.45
CA ILE A 33 -0.76 9.12 3.07
C ILE A 33 -1.34 10.23 2.20
N ARG A 34 -2.48 9.99 1.55
CA ARG A 34 -3.13 10.95 0.66
C ARG A 34 -4.63 10.69 0.60
N VAL A 35 -5.42 11.75 0.55
CA VAL A 35 -6.86 11.68 0.33
C VAL A 35 -7.22 12.76 -0.67
N GLU A 36 -7.71 12.36 -1.84
CA GLU A 36 -8.15 13.28 -2.89
C GLU A 36 -9.38 12.74 -3.59
N ASP A 37 -10.42 13.58 -3.70
CA ASP A 37 -11.62 13.31 -4.50
C ASP A 37 -12.24 11.90 -4.29
N GLY A 38 -12.27 11.46 -3.02
CA GLY A 38 -12.82 10.15 -2.65
C GLY A 38 -11.88 8.94 -2.87
N ARG A 39 -10.66 9.16 -3.38
CA ARG A 39 -9.59 8.16 -3.46
C ARG A 39 -8.66 8.27 -2.27
N ILE A 40 -8.38 7.12 -1.65
CA ILE A 40 -7.48 7.04 -0.50
C ILE A 40 -6.17 6.40 -0.94
N GLY A 41 -5.09 7.18 -0.89
CA GLY A 41 -3.73 6.71 -1.06
C GLY A 41 -3.22 6.08 0.24
N LEU A 42 -2.86 4.81 0.17
CA LEU A 42 -2.40 4.00 1.30
C LEU A 42 -0.94 3.60 1.10
N SER A 43 -0.21 3.44 2.20
CA SER A 43 1.20 3.06 2.20
C SER A 43 1.51 2.08 3.33
N ILE A 44 2.13 0.95 2.98
CA ILE A 44 2.56 -0.06 3.97
C ILE A 44 3.90 0.36 4.58
N LYS A 45 4.83 0.90 3.77
CA LYS A 45 6.14 1.34 4.26
C LYS A 45 6.04 2.47 5.30
N ALA A 46 5.02 3.33 5.21
CA ALA A 46 4.84 4.45 6.12
C ALA A 46 4.43 4.03 7.55
N LEU A 47 4.14 2.74 7.79
CA LEU A 47 3.86 2.22 9.13
C LEU A 47 5.11 2.07 10.02
N GLY A 48 6.28 1.88 9.41
CA GLY A 48 7.56 1.74 10.12
C GLY A 48 8.25 3.07 10.43
N LYS A 49 7.65 4.19 10.02
CA LYS A 49 8.06 5.57 10.36
C LYS A 49 7.12 6.15 11.41
#